data_AF-A0A3M1EHJ9-F1
#
_entry.id   AF-A0A3M1EHJ9-F1
#
_cell.length_a   1.000
_cell.length_b   1.000
_cell.length_c   1.000
_cell.angle_alpha   90.00
_cell.angle_beta   90.00
_cell.angle_gamma   90.00
#
_symmetry.space_group_name_H-M   'P 1'
#
loop_
_entity.id
_entity.type
_entity.pdbx_description
1 polymer ?
#
loop_
_entity_poly.entity_id
_entity_poly.type
_entity_poly.pdbx_seq_one_letter_code
_entity_poly.pdbx_strand_id
1 'polypeptide(L)'
;MVCAYPPELDEVQLLTYVDGEADRRVAAHVAQCSHCRERAERLARLQHRLTARLYRITCPPPEELGEYHLGMLPREQMAAVARHLDECPYCTQEVAQLREYLSELAPALELRPIERARERVKVLVARLVDRGLGPALPGQPAPAPAYAGIRGE
;
A
#
# COMPACT_ATOMS: atom_id res chain seq x y z
N MET A 1 -41.58 11.17 -28.15
CA MET A 1 -40.62 10.26 -27.49
C MET A 1 -41.33 9.62 -26.31
N VAL A 2 -42.06 8.55 -26.58
CA VAL A 2 -42.91 7.86 -25.61
C VAL A 2 -42.31 6.46 -25.45
N CYS A 3 -42.43 5.88 -24.25
CA CYS A 3 -42.06 4.49 -24.04
C CYS A 3 -42.74 3.60 -25.09
N ALA A 4 -41.96 2.74 -25.74
CA ALA A 4 -42.43 1.86 -26.80
C ALA A 4 -43.29 0.69 -26.26
N TYR A 5 -43.23 0.42 -24.96
CA TYR A 5 -43.97 -0.66 -24.32
C TYR A 5 -44.49 -0.24 -22.94
N PRO A 6 -45.67 0.38 -22.84
CA PRO A 6 -46.23 0.75 -21.54
C PRO A 6 -46.46 -0.49 -20.65
N PRO A 7 -46.28 -0.37 -19.32
CA PRO A 7 -45.99 0.85 -18.57
C PRO A 7 -44.52 1.29 -18.69
N GLU A 8 -44.31 2.61 -18.68
CA GLU A 8 -42.97 3.18 -18.63
C GLU A 8 -42.29 2.84 -17.30
N LEU A 9 -41.00 2.50 -17.36
CA LEU A 9 -40.21 2.24 -16.16
C LEU A 9 -40.03 3.52 -15.34
N ASP A 10 -40.25 3.40 -14.04
CA ASP A 10 -39.99 4.50 -13.11
C ASP A 10 -38.47 4.67 -12.88
N GLU A 11 -38.10 5.73 -12.16
CA GLU A 11 -36.69 6.06 -11.91
C GLU A 11 -36.00 5.05 -11.00
N VAL A 12 -36.74 4.45 -10.05
CA VAL A 12 -36.20 3.43 -9.14
C VAL A 12 -35.84 2.17 -9.93
N GLN A 13 -36.74 1.69 -10.77
CA GLN A 13 -36.51 0.53 -11.64
C GLN A 13 -35.33 0.72 -12.59
N LEU A 14 -35.15 1.93 -13.12
CA LEU A 14 -34.00 2.24 -13.97
C LEU A 14 -32.69 2.31 -13.17
N LEU A 15 -32.70 2.85 -11.95
CA LEU A 15 -31.53 2.84 -11.06
C LEU A 15 -31.15 1.41 -10.68
N THR A 16 -32.11 0.59 -10.25
CA THR A 16 -31.88 -0.83 -9.94
C THR A 16 -31.34 -1.59 -11.16
N TYR A 17 -31.76 -1.22 -12.38
CA TYR A 17 -31.21 -1.78 -13.61
C TYR A 17 -29.76 -1.34 -13.84
N VAL A 18 -29.45 -0.06 -13.61
CA VAL A 18 -28.08 0.47 -13.70
C VAL A 18 -27.15 -0.20 -12.69
N ASP A 19 -27.65 -0.49 -11.49
CA ASP A 19 -26.92 -1.21 -10.43
C ASP A 19 -26.75 -2.71 -10.74
N GLY A 20 -27.40 -3.23 -11.78
CA GLY A 20 -27.35 -4.65 -12.16
C GLY A 20 -28.24 -5.57 -11.32
N GLU A 21 -29.11 -4.99 -10.49
CA GLU A 21 -29.98 -5.72 -9.56
C GLU A 21 -31.42 -5.89 -10.06
N ALA A 22 -31.75 -5.35 -11.25
CA ALA A 22 -33.11 -5.38 -11.74
C ALA A 22 -33.57 -6.76 -12.23
N ASP A 23 -34.86 -7.02 -12.07
CA ASP A 23 -35.52 -8.22 -12.58
C ASP A 23 -35.41 -8.34 -14.11
N ARG A 24 -35.48 -9.59 -14.59
CA ARG A 24 -35.43 -9.94 -16.02
C ARG A 24 -36.43 -9.18 -16.89
N ARG A 25 -37.59 -8.80 -16.33
CA ARG A 25 -38.61 -8.01 -17.05
C ARG A 25 -38.15 -6.58 -17.34
N VAL A 26 -37.50 -5.94 -16.38
CA VAL A 26 -36.96 -4.58 -16.53
C VAL A 26 -35.80 -4.58 -17.52
N ALA A 27 -34.89 -5.56 -17.40
CA ALA A 27 -33.79 -5.72 -18.35
C ALA A 27 -34.29 -5.96 -19.79
N ALA A 28 -35.31 -6.82 -19.97
CA ALA A 28 -35.93 -7.06 -21.27
C ALA A 28 -36.59 -5.79 -21.85
N HIS A 29 -37.25 -4.99 -21.01
CA HIS A 29 -37.84 -3.73 -21.42
C HIS A 29 -36.78 -2.73 -21.89
N VAL A 30 -35.69 -2.53 -21.13
CA VAL A 30 -34.59 -1.63 -21.52
C VAL A 30 -33.90 -2.09 -22.81
N ALA A 31 -33.80 -3.41 -23.00
CA ALA A 31 -33.29 -3.97 -24.25
C ALA A 31 -34.21 -3.70 -25.45
N GLN A 32 -35.51 -3.55 -25.26
CA GLN A 32 -36.49 -3.37 -26.35
C GLN A 32 -36.92 -1.92 -26.57
N CYS A 33 -36.78 -1.05 -25.57
CA CYS A 33 -37.21 0.35 -25.64
C CYS A 33 -36.01 1.32 -25.66
N SER A 34 -35.82 2.03 -26.78
CA SER A 34 -34.75 3.04 -26.94
C SER A 34 -34.88 4.19 -25.93
N HIS A 35 -36.11 4.66 -25.65
CA HIS A 35 -36.35 5.74 -24.69
C HIS A 35 -35.87 5.38 -23.29
N CYS A 36 -36.26 4.19 -22.79
CA CYS A 36 -35.87 3.73 -21.46
C CYS A 36 -34.38 3.39 -21.40
N ARG A 37 -33.79 2.93 -22.51
CA ARG A 37 -32.34 2.75 -22.64
C ARG A 37 -31.57 4.06 -22.50
N GLU A 38 -31.96 5.10 -23.23
CA GLU A 38 -31.33 6.42 -23.11
C GLU A 38 -31.48 7.01 -21.71
N ARG A 39 -32.62 6.78 -21.04
CA ARG A 39 -32.84 7.17 -19.63
C ARG A 39 -31.88 6.44 -18.70
N ALA A 40 -31.77 5.10 -18.80
CA ALA A 40 -30.84 4.30 -18.02
C ALA A 40 -29.38 4.73 -18.24
N GLU A 41 -28.98 4.97 -19.49
CA GLU A 41 -27.63 5.44 -19.81
C GLU A 41 -27.31 6.82 -19.22
N ARG A 42 -28.29 7.75 -19.20
CA ARG A 42 -28.12 9.06 -18.53
C ARG A 42 -27.89 8.89 -17.03
N LEU A 43 -28.68 8.03 -16.38
CA LEU A 43 -28.53 7.72 -14.96
C LEU A 43 -27.17 7.05 -14.69
N ALA A 44 -26.77 6.06 -15.48
CA ALA A 44 -25.46 5.40 -15.36
C ALA A 44 -24.29 6.38 -15.48
N ARG A 45 -24.35 7.32 -16.45
CA ARG A 45 -23.31 8.36 -16.60
C ARG A 45 -23.25 9.29 -15.39
N LEU A 46 -24.39 9.67 -14.82
CA LEU A 46 -24.44 10.51 -13.63
C LEU A 46 -23.89 9.76 -12.42
N GLN A 47 -24.36 8.54 -12.18
CA GLN A 47 -23.88 7.68 -11.10
C GLN A 47 -22.37 7.47 -11.18
N HIS A 48 -21.83 7.12 -12.34
CA HIS A 48 -20.39 6.94 -12.52
C HIS A 48 -19.59 8.21 -12.18
N ARG A 49 -20.07 9.40 -12.56
CA ARG A 49 -19.44 10.68 -12.22
C ARG A 49 -19.50 10.97 -10.72
N LEU A 50 -20.62 10.68 -10.07
CA LEU A 50 -20.79 10.88 -8.63
C LEU A 50 -19.90 9.91 -7.86
N THR A 51 -19.92 8.63 -8.20
CA THR A 51 -19.03 7.62 -7.61
C THR A 51 -17.57 8.02 -7.79
N ALA A 52 -17.13 8.42 -8.98
CA ALA A 52 -15.74 8.84 -9.20
C ALA A 52 -15.32 10.05 -8.35
N ARG A 53 -16.26 10.95 -8.01
CA ARG A 53 -15.98 12.16 -7.21
C ARG A 53 -16.11 11.94 -5.71
N LEU A 54 -17.02 11.07 -5.30
CA LEU A 54 -17.38 10.87 -3.90
C LEU A 54 -16.71 9.63 -3.31
N TYR A 55 -16.25 8.70 -4.15
CA TYR A 55 -15.45 7.57 -3.70
C TYR A 55 -14.21 8.09 -2.98
N ARG A 56 -14.10 7.72 -1.70
CA ARG A 56 -12.94 8.05 -0.85
C ARG A 56 -12.65 9.53 -0.66
N ILE A 57 -13.62 10.42 -0.85
CA ILE A 57 -13.40 11.87 -0.73
C ILE A 57 -12.87 12.30 0.66
N THR A 58 -13.18 11.53 1.70
CA THR A 58 -12.71 11.76 3.08
C THR A 58 -11.59 10.81 3.50
N CYS A 59 -11.18 9.88 2.64
CA CYS A 59 -10.13 8.92 2.95
C CYS A 59 -8.75 9.52 2.64
N PRO A 60 -7.71 9.16 3.42
CA PRO A 60 -6.35 9.45 3.04
C PRO A 60 -6.02 8.86 1.66
N PRO A 61 -5.15 9.52 0.88
CA PRO A 61 -4.69 8.98 -0.40
C PRO A 61 -3.89 7.68 -0.19
N PRO A 62 -3.87 6.75 -1.17
CA PRO A 62 -3.18 5.47 -1.04
C PRO A 62 -1.70 5.58 -0.71
N GLU A 63 -1.01 6.61 -1.22
CA GLU A 63 0.40 6.86 -0.95
C GLU A 63 0.63 7.15 0.55
N GLU A 64 -0.23 7.97 1.16
CA GLU A 64 -0.17 8.29 2.59
C GLU A 64 -0.45 7.05 3.46
N LEU A 65 -1.36 6.16 3.04
CA LEU A 65 -1.59 4.88 3.73
C LEU A 65 -0.37 3.95 3.66
N GLY A 66 0.35 3.96 2.54
CA GLY A 66 1.61 3.24 2.38
C GLY A 66 2.71 3.81 3.27
N GLU A 67 2.90 5.13 3.26
CA GLU A 67 3.87 5.82 4.12
C GLU A 67 3.54 5.65 5.61
N TYR A 68 2.25 5.64 5.96
CA TYR A 68 1.78 5.31 7.30
C TYR A 68 2.22 3.90 7.69
N HIS A 69 1.97 2.89 6.83
CA HIS A 69 2.35 1.52 7.11
C HIS A 69 3.87 1.34 7.28
N LEU A 70 4.65 2.07 6.48
CA LEU A 70 6.12 2.07 6.52
C LEU A 70 6.70 2.94 7.65
N GLY A 71 5.87 3.69 8.37
CA GLY A 71 6.30 4.59 9.44
C GLY A 71 7.10 5.81 8.95
N MET A 72 6.83 6.28 7.73
CA MET A 72 7.56 7.37 7.08
C MET A 72 6.88 8.74 7.23
N LEU A 73 5.63 8.78 7.70
CA LEU A 73 4.90 10.04 7.89
C LEU A 73 5.37 10.83 9.12
N PRO A 74 5.25 12.18 9.09
CA PRO A 74 5.34 13.01 10.28
C PRO A 74 4.34 12.59 11.37
N ARG A 75 4.68 12.83 12.65
CA ARG A 75 3.87 12.38 13.81
C ARG A 75 2.41 12.84 13.76
N GLU A 76 2.15 14.07 13.31
CA GLU A 76 0.78 14.61 13.21
C GLU A 76 -0.05 13.86 12.16
N GLN A 77 0.54 13.55 11.01
CA GLN A 77 -0.09 12.82 9.92
C GLN A 77 -0.30 11.34 10.31
N MET A 78 0.68 10.72 10.97
CA MET A 78 0.52 9.38 11.56
C MET A 78 -0.71 9.30 12.48
N ALA A 79 -0.91 10.29 13.34
CA ALA A 79 -2.06 10.31 14.25
C ALA A 79 -3.40 10.54 13.50
N ALA A 80 -3.40 11.39 12.47
CA ALA A 80 -4.57 11.64 11.65
C ALA A 80 -5.01 10.38 10.89
N VAL A 81 -4.06 9.68 10.25
CA VAL A 81 -4.32 8.42 9.53
C VAL A 81 -4.75 7.34 10.52
N ALA A 82 -4.08 7.18 11.66
CA ALA A 82 -4.47 6.19 12.67
C ALA A 82 -5.94 6.34 13.10
N ARG A 83 -6.37 7.57 13.42
CA ARG A 83 -7.77 7.86 13.76
C ARG A 83 -8.73 7.56 12.61
N HIS A 84 -8.35 7.83 11.37
CA HIS A 84 -9.19 7.47 10.22
C HIS A 84 -9.35 5.96 10.08
N LEU A 85 -8.29 5.18 10.33
CA LEU A 85 -8.33 3.71 10.27
C LEU A 85 -9.24 3.11 11.35
N ASP A 86 -9.39 3.77 12.51
CA ASP A 86 -10.34 3.36 13.55
C ASP A 86 -11.81 3.45 13.10
N GLU A 87 -12.11 4.34 12.14
CA GLU A 87 -13.46 4.64 11.68
C GLU A 87 -13.79 4.04 10.30
N CYS A 88 -12.77 3.84 9.45
CA CYS A 88 -12.95 3.46 8.04
C CYS A 88 -12.51 2.01 7.77
N PRO A 89 -13.45 1.06 7.55
CA PRO A 89 -13.10 -0.34 7.28
C PRO A 89 -12.38 -0.52 5.93
N TYR A 90 -12.65 0.33 4.94
CA TYR A 90 -12.03 0.23 3.61
C TYR A 90 -10.53 0.55 3.65
N CYS A 91 -10.13 1.61 4.36
CA CYS A 91 -8.71 1.96 4.51
C CYS A 91 -7.97 0.97 5.40
N THR A 92 -8.63 0.44 6.43
CA THR A 92 -8.08 -0.64 7.26
C THR A 92 -7.83 -1.91 6.45
N GLN A 93 -8.77 -2.28 5.57
CA GLN A 93 -8.58 -3.41 4.65
C GLN A 93 -7.41 -3.16 3.68
N GLU A 94 -7.27 -1.95 3.13
CA GLU A 94 -6.17 -1.61 2.21
C GLU A 94 -4.80 -1.70 2.89
N VAL A 95 -4.65 -1.16 4.10
CA VAL A 95 -3.40 -1.28 4.87
C VAL A 95 -3.10 -2.74 5.21
N ALA A 96 -4.12 -3.56 5.48
CA ALA A 96 -3.95 -4.99 5.70
C ALA A 96 -3.48 -5.72 4.43
N GLN A 97 -4.06 -5.42 3.27
CA GLN A 97 -3.64 -5.97 1.98
C GLN A 97 -2.21 -5.58 1.63
N LEU A 98 -1.83 -4.32 1.85
CA LEU A 98 -0.46 -3.86 1.64
C LEU A 98 0.52 -4.64 2.53
N ARG A 99 0.18 -4.84 3.81
CA ARG A 99 1.00 -5.61 4.74
C ARG A 99 1.18 -7.06 4.29
N GLU A 100 0.09 -7.70 3.86
CA GLU A 100 0.12 -9.08 3.36
C GLU A 100 1.03 -9.17 2.11
N TYR A 101 0.83 -8.30 1.13
CA TYR A 101 1.64 -8.23 -0.07
C TYR A 101 3.15 -8.04 0.23
N LEU A 102 3.49 -7.12 1.13
CA LEU A 102 4.89 -6.92 1.52
C LEU A 102 5.47 -8.13 2.26
N SER A 103 4.65 -8.84 3.04
CA SER A 103 5.08 -10.08 3.73
C SER A 103 5.34 -11.23 2.75
N GLU A 104 4.56 -11.32 1.67
CA GLU A 104 4.77 -12.30 0.59
C GLU A 104 6.03 -12.01 -0.23
N LEU A 105 6.43 -10.75 -0.35
CA LEU A 105 7.66 -10.33 -1.05
C LEU A 105 8.93 -10.49 -0.20
N ALA A 106 8.81 -10.50 1.13
CA ALA A 106 9.94 -10.65 2.06
C ALA A 106 10.84 -11.90 1.86
N PRO A 107 10.39 -13.07 1.35
CA PRO A 107 11.23 -14.25 1.17
C PRO A 107 12.37 -14.11 0.15
N ALA A 108 12.46 -12.99 -0.60
CA ALA A 108 13.53 -12.74 -1.57
C ALA A 108 14.70 -11.89 -1.03
N LEU A 109 14.55 -11.22 0.12
CA LEU A 109 15.54 -10.26 0.64
C LEU A 109 16.24 -10.70 1.93
N GLU A 110 15.82 -11.82 2.52
CA GLU A 110 16.55 -12.38 3.66
C GLU A 110 17.75 -13.20 3.18
N LEU A 111 18.95 -12.62 3.28
CA LEU A 111 20.12 -13.44 3.64
C LEU A 111 19.69 -14.31 4.81
N ARG A 112 19.73 -15.63 4.61
CA ARG A 112 19.07 -16.60 5.48
C ARG A 112 19.47 -16.30 6.92
N PRO A 113 18.56 -16.33 7.92
CA PRO A 113 18.88 -16.02 9.32
C PRO A 113 20.16 -16.71 9.85
N ILE A 114 20.42 -17.90 9.33
CA ILE A 114 21.62 -18.73 9.57
C ILE A 114 22.92 -18.07 9.08
N GLU A 115 22.91 -17.37 7.94
CA GLU A 115 24.07 -16.68 7.36
C GLU A 115 24.44 -15.46 8.21
N ARG A 116 23.45 -14.68 8.66
CA ARG A 116 23.65 -13.53 9.56
C ARG A 116 24.17 -13.97 10.93
N ALA A 117 23.67 -15.09 11.45
CA ALA A 117 24.18 -15.70 12.68
C ALA A 117 25.63 -16.18 12.51
N ARG A 118 25.93 -16.86 11.39
CA ARG A 118 27.29 -17.33 11.06
C ARG A 118 28.28 -16.18 10.98
N GLU A 119 27.91 -15.07 10.37
CA GLU A 119 28.80 -13.91 10.23
C GLU A 119 29.10 -13.25 11.59
N ARG A 120 28.09 -13.14 12.47
CA ARG A 120 28.29 -12.68 13.86
C ARG A 120 29.19 -13.61 14.67
N VAL A 121 29.03 -14.92 14.49
CA VAL A 121 29.91 -15.93 15.12
C VAL A 121 31.34 -15.80 14.61
N LYS A 122 31.56 -15.62 13.30
CA LYS A 122 32.91 -15.40 12.74
C LYS A 122 33.58 -14.17 13.36
N VAL A 123 32.87 -13.05 13.51
CA VAL A 123 33.41 -11.83 14.12
C VAL A 123 33.76 -12.05 15.60
N LEU A 124 32.92 -12.79 16.34
CA LEU A 124 33.21 -13.14 17.74
C LEU A 124 34.43 -14.06 17.87
N VAL A 125 34.55 -15.07 17.00
CA VAL A 125 35.71 -15.97 16.95
C VAL A 125 36.98 -15.21 16.61
N ALA A 126 36.96 -14.36 15.57
CA ALA A 126 38.12 -13.54 15.20
C ALA A 126 38.58 -12.64 16.37
N ARG A 127 37.66 -11.98 17.06
CA ARG A 127 37.98 -11.16 18.25
C ARG A 127 38.55 -11.96 19.42
N LEU A 128 38.14 -13.22 19.59
CA LEU A 128 38.67 -14.11 20.63
C LEU A 128 40.06 -14.64 20.27
N VAL A 129 40.28 -14.97 19.00
CA VAL A 129 41.59 -15.40 18.48
C VAL A 129 42.59 -14.24 18.53
N ASP A 130 42.20 -13.02 18.15
CA ASP A 130 43.04 -11.82 18.24
C ASP A 130 43.32 -11.40 19.70
N ARG A 131 42.41 -11.68 20.63
CA ARG A 131 42.68 -11.50 22.08
C ARG A 131 43.52 -12.62 22.69
N GLY A 132 43.56 -13.80 22.06
CA GLY A 132 44.25 -15.00 22.55
C GLY A 132 45.64 -15.23 21.94
N LEU A 133 45.93 -14.70 20.76
CA LEU A 133 47.25 -14.72 20.13
C LEU A 133 47.94 -13.36 20.31
N GLY A 134 48.42 -13.13 21.52
CA GLY A 134 49.55 -12.25 21.74
C GLY A 134 50.74 -13.04 22.30
N PRO A 135 51.54 -13.76 21.50
CA PRO A 135 52.96 -13.80 21.78
C PRO A 135 53.53 -12.48 21.24
N ALA A 136 53.83 -11.56 22.15
CA ALA A 136 54.88 -10.59 21.91
C ALA A 136 56.17 -11.40 21.60
N LEU A 137 56.51 -11.52 20.33
CA LEU A 137 57.83 -11.98 19.92
C LEU A 137 58.84 -10.94 20.44
N PRO A 138 59.87 -11.35 21.20
CA PRO A 138 60.92 -10.41 21.62
C PRO A 138 61.67 -9.95 20.35
N GLY A 139 61.54 -8.67 20.00
CA GLY A 139 62.38 -8.03 18.98
C GLY A 139 61.70 -7.23 17.87
N GLN A 140 60.37 -7.06 17.85
CA GLN A 140 59.76 -6.15 16.89
C GLN A 140 59.69 -4.71 17.44
N PRO A 141 60.30 -3.72 16.76
CA PRO A 141 60.17 -2.32 17.17
C PRO A 141 58.72 -1.87 17.01
N ALA A 142 58.21 -1.17 18.02
CA ALA A 142 56.88 -0.60 18.01
C ALA A 142 56.69 0.33 16.79
N PRO A 143 55.53 0.31 16.11
CA PRO A 143 55.27 1.27 15.04
C PRO A 143 55.22 2.67 15.67
N ALA A 144 56.20 3.51 15.31
CA ALA A 144 56.24 4.90 15.73
C ALA A 144 55.06 5.68 15.10
N PRO A 145 54.49 6.67 15.82
CA PRO A 145 53.42 7.49 15.26
C PRO A 145 53.95 8.27 14.05
N ALA A 146 53.26 8.14 12.91
CA ALA A 146 53.52 8.96 11.74
C ALA A 146 53.06 10.39 12.02
N TYR A 147 54.00 11.30 12.27
CA TYR A 147 53.70 12.73 12.29
C TYR A 147 53.39 13.18 10.87
N ALA A 148 52.13 13.57 10.63
CA ALA A 148 51.73 14.23 9.40
C ALA A 148 52.39 15.62 9.35
N GLY A 149 53.43 15.74 8.52
CA GLY A 149 54.07 17.01 8.24
C GLY A 149 53.12 17.93 7.47
N ILE A 150 52.69 19.01 8.13
CA ILE A 150 52.11 20.18 7.50
C ILE A 150 53.19 20.85 6.64
N ARG A 151 53.06 20.76 5.30
CA ARG A 151 53.74 21.67 4.37
C ARG A 151 52.78 22.78 3.98
N GLY A 152 53.06 23.99 4.44
CA GLY A 152 52.59 25.21 3.79
C GLY A 152 53.71 25.73 2.92
N GLU A 153 53.40 25.98 1.63
CA GLU A 153 53.42 27.31 1.02
C GLU A 153 52.61 27.29 -0.29
#